data_AF-A0A349UWC8-F1
#
_entry.id   AF-A0A349UWC8-F1
#
_cell.length_a   1.000
_cell.length_b   1.000
_cell.length_c   1.000
_cell.angle_alpha   90.00
_cell.angle_beta   90.00
_cell.angle_gamma   90.00
#
_symmetry.space_group_name_H-M   'P 1'
#
loop_
_entity.id
_entity.type
_entity.pdbx_description
1 polymer ?
#
loop_
_entity_poly.entity_id
_entity_poly.type
_entity_poly.pdbx_seq_one_letter_code
_entity_poly.pdbx_strand_id
1 'polypeptide(L)' 'MKKPVRVAVTGAAGQISYAMLFRIAAGDMLGSDQPVILQLLEIPPAMGALQGVVMELDDCAFPLLHGIVAS' A
#
# COMPACT_ATOMS: atom_id res chain seq x y z
N MET A 1 -1.17 -8.29 18.71
CA MET A 1 -1.11 -8.07 17.25
C MET A 1 0.11 -8.78 16.69
N LYS A 2 -0.01 -9.38 15.51
CA LYS A 2 1.14 -9.95 14.80
C LYS A 2 2.13 -8.85 14.44
N LYS A 3 3.41 -9.21 14.28
CA LYS A 3 4.42 -8.25 13.79
C LYS A 3 4.05 -7.81 12.37
N PRO A 4 4.15 -6.52 12.02
CA PRO A 4 3.89 -6.07 10.67
C PRO A 4 4.79 -6.77 9.65
N VAL A 5 4.21 -7.17 8.52
CA VAL A 5 4.96 -7.71 7.38
C VAL A 5 5.09 -6.65 6.29
N ARG A 6 6.23 -6.66 5.58
CA ARG A 6 6.48 -5.70 4.51
C ARG A 6 6.11 -6.33 3.17
N VAL A 7 5.28 -5.63 2.39
CA VAL A 7 4.84 -6.06 1.06
C VAL A 7 5.36 -5.04 0.04
N ALA A 8 6.21 -5.50 -0.88
CA ALA A 8 6.68 -4.68 -1.98
C ALA A 8 5.73 -4.79 -3.18
N VAL A 9 5.32 -3.65 -3.72
CA VAL A 9 4.49 -3.56 -4.93
C VAL A 9 5.20 -2.66 -5.93
N THR A 10 5.57 -3.23 -7.08
CA THR A 10 6.14 -2.48 -8.20
C THR A 10 5.03 -2.02 -9.14
N GLY A 11 5.29 -0.97 -9.92
CA GLY A 11 4.24 -0.38 -10.76
C GLY A 11 3.08 0.14 -9.89
N ALA A 12 3.40 0.68 -8.71
CA ALA A 12 2.43 0.96 -7.65
C ALA A 12 1.41 2.06 -8.02
N ALA A 13 1.71 2.89 -9.02
CA ALA A 13 0.77 3.88 -9.55
C ALA A 13 -0.11 3.33 -10.69
N GLY A 14 0.11 2.07 -11.11
CA GLY A 14 -0.67 1.42 -12.15
C GLY A 14 -2.08 1.02 -11.69
N GLN A 15 -2.99 0.85 -12.65
CA GLN A 15 -4.41 0.57 -12.39
C GLN A 15 -4.67 -0.73 -11.62
N ILE A 16 -3.87 -1.78 -11.88
CA ILE A 16 -3.97 -3.06 -11.14
C ILE A 16 -3.53 -2.85 -9.70
N SER A 17 -2.38 -2.20 -9.50
CA SER A 17 -1.85 -1.88 -8.18
C SER A 17 -2.84 -1.03 -7.40
N TYR A 18 -3.42 -0.01 -8.03
CA TYR A 18 -4.44 0.83 -7.43
C TYR A 18 -5.58 0.00 -6.82
N ALA A 19 -6.21 -0.89 -7.59
CA ALA A 19 -7.28 -1.74 -7.06
C ALA A 19 -6.80 -2.75 -5.98
N MET A 20 -5.56 -3.22 -6.09
CA MET A 20 -5.00 -4.23 -5.19
C MET A 20 -4.57 -3.65 -3.83
N LEU A 21 -4.00 -2.44 -3.80
CA LEU A 21 -3.38 -1.86 -2.61
C LEU A 21 -4.38 -1.66 -1.46
N PHE A 22 -5.59 -1.18 -1.75
CA PHE A 22 -6.64 -1.02 -0.74
C PHE A 22 -7.10 -2.36 -0.16
N ARG A 23 -7.09 -3.43 -0.97
CA ARG A 23 -7.44 -4.78 -0.51
C ARG A 23 -6.36 -5.37 0.40
N ILE A 24 -5.08 -5.11 0.07
CA ILE A 24 -3.97 -5.49 0.95
C ILE A 24 -4.07 -4.73 2.28
N ALA A 25 -4.29 -3.41 2.24
CA ALA A 25 -4.42 -2.58 3.43
C ALA A 25 -5.65 -2.94 4.29
N ALA A 26 -6.74 -3.40 3.67
CA ALA A 26 -7.95 -3.90 4.35
C ALA A 26 -7.78 -5.29 4.99
N GLY A 27 -6.72 -6.04 4.65
CA GLY A 27 -6.45 -7.37 5.18
C GLY A 27 -6.95 -8.54 4.33
N ASP A 28 -7.51 -8.30 3.13
CA ASP A 28 -8.03 -9.36 2.25
C ASP A 28 -6.96 -10.39 1.85
N MET A 29 -5.70 -9.96 1.75
CA MET A 29 -4.61 -10.81 1.25
C MET A 29 -4.00 -11.71 2.34
N LEU A 30 -3.81 -11.18 3.54
CA LEU A 30 -3.03 -11.83 4.60
C LEU A 30 -3.84 -12.11 5.88
N GLY A 31 -5.12 -11.74 5.89
CA GLY A 31 -6.04 -11.91 7.02
C GLY A 31 -6.26 -10.63 7.82
N SER A 32 -7.39 -10.60 8.54
CA SER A 32 -7.87 -9.44 9.31
C SER A 32 -7.09 -9.15 10.59
N ASP A 33 -6.05 -9.91 10.91
CA ASP A 33 -5.21 -9.77 12.10
C ASP A 33 -3.72 -9.55 11.79
N GLN A 34 -3.36 -9.37 10.52
CA GLN A 34 -1.99 -9.21 10.04
C GLN A 34 -1.71 -7.76 9.61
N PRO A 35 -0.98 -6.97 10.41
CA PRO A 35 -0.55 -5.64 10.02
C PRO A 35 0.43 -5.68 8.84
N VAL A 36 0.43 -4.63 8.02
CA VAL A 36 1.27 -4.52 6.82
C VAL A 36 1.99 -3.19 6.75
N ILE A 37 3.16 -3.19 6.11
CA ILE A 37 3.87 -2.01 5.64
C ILE A 37 3.95 -2.13 4.12
N LEU A 38 3.40 -1.15 3.41
CA LEU A 38 3.44 -1.10 1.95
C LEU A 38 4.73 -0.43 1.49
N GLN A 39 5.53 -1.15 0.70
CA GLN A 39 6.72 -0.64 0.03
C GLN A 39 6.38 -0.47 -1.45
N LEU A 40 6.11 0.76 -1.87
CA LEU A 40 5.61 1.10 -3.19
C LEU A 40 6.75 1.60 -4.07
N LEU A 41 6.95 0.95 -5.22
CA LEU A 41 8.01 1.28 -6.17
C LEU A 41 7.43 1.74 -7.50
N GLU A 42 7.92 2.87 -7.99
CA GLU A 42 7.62 3.37 -9.33
C GLU A 42 8.83 3.93 -10.07
N ILE A 43 8.65 4.17 -11.37
CA ILE A 43 9.61 4.93 -12.17
C ILE A 43 9.50 6.44 -11.90
N PRO A 44 10.58 7.24 -12.07
CA PRO A 44 10.55 8.68 -11.77
C PRO A 44 9.39 9.47 -12.41
N PRO A 45 8.97 9.21 -13.67
CA PRO A 45 7.83 9.91 -14.27
C PRO A 45 6.48 9.63 -13.59
N ALA A 46 6.34 8.52 -12.88
CA ALA A 46 5.10 8.10 -12.23
C ALA A 46 5.02 8.51 -10.74
N MET A 47 6.06 9.14 -10.19
CA MET A 47 6.13 9.48 -8.76
C MET A 47 5.03 10.45 -8.31
N GLY A 48 4.58 11.36 -9.19
CA GLY A 48 3.45 12.24 -8.89
C GLY A 48 2.14 11.46 -8.72
N ALA A 49 1.88 10.47 -9.59
CA ALA A 49 0.73 9.60 -9.45
C ALA A 49 0.86 8.70 -8.21
N LEU A 50 2.06 8.18 -7.92
CA LEU A 50 2.31 7.39 -6.72
C LEU A 50 2.02 8.19 -5.44
N GLN A 51 2.39 9.47 -5.39
CA GLN A 51 2.04 10.33 -4.24
C GLN A 51 0.53 10.44 -4.04
N GLY A 52 -0.25 10.54 -5.13
CA GLY A 52 -1.72 10.49 -5.04
C GLY A 52 -2.22 9.19 -4.40
N VAL A 53 -1.68 8.04 -4.81
CA VAL A 53 -2.03 6.74 -4.21
C VAL A 53 -1.68 6.68 -2.72
N VAL A 54 -0.54 7.25 -2.30
CA VAL A 54 -0.16 7.34 -0.88
C VAL A 54 -1.18 8.17 -0.10
N MET A 55 -1.59 9.33 -0.62
CA MET A 55 -2.60 10.19 0.01
C MET A 55 -3.92 9.44 0.21
N GLU A 56 -4.39 8.73 -0.82
CA GLU A 56 -5.65 7.98 -0.73
C GLU A 56 -5.58 6.81 0.26
N LEU A 57 -4.43 6.14 0.36
CA LEU A 57 -4.21 5.07 1.36
C LEU A 57 -4.22 5.62 2.79
N ASP A 58 -3.62 6.80 3.01
CA ASP A 58 -3.62 7.48 4.32
C ASP A 58 -5.04 7.92 4.71
N ASP A 59 -5.81 8.48 3.77
CA ASP A 59 -7.20 8.92 3.99
C ASP A 59 -8.16 7.77 4.35
N CYS A 60 -7.87 6.55 3.88
CA CYS A 60 -8.69 5.38 4.22
C CYS A 60 -8.55 4.95 5.69
N ALA A 61 -7.52 5.40 6.40
CA ALA A 61 -7.29 5.11 7.82
C ALA A 61 -7.36 3.60 8.16
N PHE A 62 -6.82 2.74 7.29
CA PHE A 62 -6.86 1.30 7.49
C PHE A 62 -6.13 0.89 8.78
N PRO A 63 -6.77 0.18 9.72
CA PRO A 63 -6.14 -0.19 11.00
C PRO A 63 -4.97 -1.18 10.84
N LEU A 64 -4.92 -1.91 9.72
CA LEU A 64 -3.84 -2.86 9.43
C LEU A 64 -2.66 -2.21 8.69
N LEU A 65 -2.82 -1.01 8.10
CA LEU A 65 -1.75 -0.33 7.38
C LEU A 65 -0.88 0.47 8.36
N HIS A 66 0.27 -0.09 8.73
CA HIS A 66 1.18 0.47 9.75
C HIS A 66 2.27 1.37 9.17
N GLY A 67 2.37 1.46 7.84
CA GLY A 67 3.29 2.37 7.20
C GLY A 67 3.30 2.23 5.69
N ILE A 68 3.71 3.30 5.03
CA ILE A 68 3.92 3.37 3.60
C ILE A 68 5.32 3.90 3.35
N VAL A 69 6.06 3.24 2.47
CA VAL A 69 7.34 3.71 1.95
C VAL A 69 7.21 3.81 0.44
N ALA A 70 7.33 5.01 -0.11
CA ALA A 70 7.25 5.25 -1.55
C ALA A 70 8.63 5.65 -2.09
N SER A 71 9.05 5.02 -3.18
CA SER A 71 10.36 5.23 -3.82
C SER A 71 10.31 5.06 -5.32
#